data_AF-A0A964V9U2-F1
#
_entry.id   AF-A0A964V9U2-F1
#
_cell.length_a   1.000
_cell.length_b   1.000
_cell.length_c   1.000
_cell.angle_alpha   90.00
_cell.angle_beta   90.00
_cell.angle_gamma   90.00
#
_symmetry.space_group_name_H-M   'P 1'
#
loop_
_entity.id
_entity.type
_entity.pdbx_description
1 polymer ?
#
loop_
_entity_poly.entity_id
_entity_poly.type
_entity_poly.pdbx_seq_one_letter_code
_entity_poly.pdbx_strand_id
1 'polypeptide(L)'
;MAAKVKKETQVWVITHCEISGKVFDRWPFHVAGSLEAAKKLIPRVKVSDYSWWEVFLFDQNYDIYKHGWEEPKVYYFNHLGKAVKTAPFNKAVKAFQKSSQPSSQAGGCCGQATG
;
A
#
# COMPACT_ATOMS: atom_id res chain seq x y z
N MET A 1 33.66 19.56 -0.02
CA MET A 1 32.64 20.13 -0.92
C MET A 1 31.50 19.12 -1.02
N ALA A 2 30.29 19.45 -0.58
CA ALA A 2 29.14 18.54 -0.69
C ALA A 2 28.75 18.44 -2.17
N ALA A 3 28.75 17.24 -2.74
CA ALA A 3 28.29 17.00 -4.09
C ALA A 3 26.83 17.44 -4.20
N LYS A 4 26.54 18.41 -5.08
CA LYS A 4 25.16 18.73 -5.46
C LYS A 4 24.59 17.49 -6.15
N VAL A 5 23.81 16.70 -5.42
CA VAL A 5 23.03 15.59 -5.99
C VAL A 5 22.15 16.19 -7.07
N LYS A 6 22.41 15.84 -8.33
CA LYS A 6 21.51 16.19 -9.43
C LYS A 6 20.16 15.55 -9.14
N LYS A 7 19.10 16.36 -9.09
CA LYS A 7 17.70 15.92 -8.90
C LYS A 7 17.23 14.82 -9.87
N GLU A 8 17.99 14.56 -10.94
CA GLU A 8 17.69 13.58 -12.00
C GLU A 8 17.83 12.12 -11.57
N THR A 9 18.48 11.81 -10.44
CA THR A 9 18.74 10.41 -10.02
C THR A 9 17.80 9.89 -8.94
N GLN A 10 16.87 10.73 -8.48
CA GLN A 10 15.91 10.38 -7.45
C GLN A 10 14.54 10.12 -8.05
N VAL A 11 13.96 8.97 -7.72
CA VAL A 11 12.63 8.58 -8.19
C VAL A 11 11.76 8.13 -7.04
N TRP A 12 10.46 8.34 -7.15
CA TRP A 12 9.49 7.92 -6.14
C TRP A 12 8.88 6.59 -6.55
N VAL A 13 9.20 5.53 -5.80
CA VAL A 13 8.67 4.19 -6.07
C VAL A 13 7.35 4.04 -5.34
N ILE A 14 6.30 3.71 -6.08
CA ILE A 14 4.98 3.38 -5.55
C ILE A 14 4.89 1.87 -5.49
N THR A 15 4.61 1.37 -4.30
CA THR A 15 4.55 -0.06 -4.00
C THR A 15 3.16 -0.39 -3.51
N HIS A 16 2.55 -1.40 -4.12
CA HIS A 16 1.30 -1.96 -3.65
C HIS A 16 1.61 -3.06 -2.65
N CYS A 17 0.92 -3.02 -1.51
CA CYS A 17 1.03 -4.01 -0.47
C CYS A 17 -0.34 -4.62 -0.23
N GLU A 18 -0.42 -5.94 -0.09
CA GLU A 18 -1.67 -6.61 0.23
C GLU A 18 -1.48 -7.82 1.12
N ILE A 19 -2.52 -8.15 1.89
CA ILE A 19 -2.58 -9.44 2.57
C ILE A 19 -2.94 -10.52 1.54
N SER A 20 -2.11 -11.55 1.45
CA SER A 20 -2.27 -12.68 0.54
C SER A 20 -2.16 -13.96 1.35
N GLY A 21 -3.31 -14.50 1.74
CA GLY A 21 -3.38 -15.70 2.59
C GLY A 21 -2.80 -15.47 3.99
N LYS A 22 -1.69 -16.14 4.32
CA LYS A 22 -1.01 -16.04 5.63
C LYS A 22 0.17 -15.06 5.63
N VAL A 23 0.51 -14.50 4.47
CA VAL A 23 1.61 -13.54 4.30
C VAL A 23 1.06 -12.22 3.78
N PHE A 24 1.92 -11.22 3.70
CA PHE A 24 1.62 -10.04 2.90
C PHE A 24 2.62 -9.94 1.76
N ASP A 25 2.11 -9.58 0.59
CA ASP A 25 2.91 -9.36 -0.59
C ASP A 25 3.16 -7.87 -0.76
N ARG A 26 4.33 -7.55 -1.30
CA ARG A 26 4.77 -6.19 -1.58
C ARG A 26 5.39 -6.17 -2.97
N TRP A 27 4.79 -5.43 -3.90
CA TRP A 27 5.30 -5.34 -5.28
C TRP A 27 5.38 -3.90 -5.79
N PRO A 28 6.44 -3.57 -6.54
CA PRO A 28 6.51 -2.30 -7.26
C PRO A 28 5.33 -2.19 -8.23
N PHE A 29 4.60 -1.07 -8.14
CA PHE A 29 3.46 -0.78 -9.00
C PHE A 29 3.81 0.27 -10.05
N HIS A 30 4.49 1.35 -9.64
CA HIS A 30 4.83 2.46 -10.54
C HIS A 30 6.01 3.28 -10.03
N VAL A 31 6.61 4.08 -10.91
CA VAL A 31 7.67 5.04 -10.58
C VAL A 31 7.22 6.44 -10.98
N ALA A 32 7.26 7.39 -10.04
CA ALA A 32 6.86 8.77 -10.26
C ALA A 32 8.05 9.73 -10.14
N GLY A 33 8.02 10.83 -10.89
CA GLY A 33 9.02 11.89 -10.80
C GLY A 33 8.93 12.75 -9.53
N SER A 34 7.81 12.69 -8.80
CA SER A 34 7.64 13.39 -7.52
C SER A 34 6.65 12.69 -6.59
N LEU A 35 6.71 13.01 -5.30
CA LEU A 35 5.74 12.53 -4.32
C LEU A 35 4.33 13.03 -4.62
N GLU A 36 4.18 14.25 -5.13
CA GLU A 36 2.91 14.84 -5.52
C GLU A 36 2.28 14.09 -6.70
N ALA A 37 3.09 13.66 -7.67
CA ALA A 37 2.64 12.83 -8.78
C ALA A 37 2.16 11.46 -8.27
N ALA A 38 2.91 10.82 -7.36
CA ALA A 38 2.48 9.58 -6.72
C ALA A 38 1.13 9.74 -5.98
N LYS A 39 1.00 10.80 -5.16
CA LYS A 39 -0.24 11.12 -4.43
C LYS A 39 -1.45 11.32 -5.35
N LYS A 40 -1.25 11.82 -6.58
CA LYS A 40 -2.32 11.99 -7.58
C LYS A 40 -2.70 10.66 -8.25
N LEU A 41 -1.74 9.74 -8.40
CA LEU A 41 -1.95 8.46 -9.08
C LEU A 41 -2.68 7.46 -8.19
N ILE A 42 -2.22 7.29 -6.94
CA ILE A 42 -2.72 6.27 -6.01
C ILE A 42 -4.26 6.23 -5.90
N PRO A 43 -4.99 7.34 -5.63
CA PRO A 43 -6.44 7.28 -5.44
C PRO A 43 -7.22 6.95 -6.72
N ARG A 44 -6.57 6.90 -7.89
CA ARG A 44 -7.20 6.52 -9.16
C ARG A 44 -7.20 5.01 -9.38
N VAL A 45 -6.44 4.26 -8.59
CA VAL A 45 -6.30 2.81 -8.70
C VAL A 45 -7.13 2.15 -7.62
N LYS A 46 -8.11 1.36 -8.02
CA LYS A 46 -8.91 0.56 -7.09
C LYS A 46 -8.12 -0.70 -6.71
N VAL A 47 -7.99 -0.93 -5.41
CA VAL A 47 -7.36 -2.12 -4.83
C VAL A 47 -8.25 -2.66 -3.71
N SER A 48 -7.96 -3.88 -3.25
CA SER A 48 -8.75 -4.53 -2.21
C SER A 48 -8.67 -3.80 -0.86
N ASP A 49 -9.70 -3.97 -0.03
CA ASP A 49 -9.76 -3.34 1.31
C ASP A 49 -8.66 -3.83 2.27
N TYR A 50 -8.08 -4.99 1.95
CA TYR A 50 -6.92 -5.58 2.62
C TYR A 50 -5.58 -5.22 1.97
N SER A 51 -5.57 -4.15 1.18
CA SER A 51 -4.37 -3.58 0.55
C SER A 51 -4.05 -2.18 1.09
N TRP A 52 -2.83 -1.73 0.84
CA TRP A 52 -2.37 -0.37 1.09
C TRP A 52 -1.24 -0.01 0.14
N TRP A 53 -0.82 1.25 0.19
CA TRP A 53 0.25 1.76 -0.64
C TRP A 53 1.39 2.29 0.21
N GLU A 54 2.59 2.07 -0.30
CA GLU A 54 3.81 2.63 0.22
C GLU A 54 4.51 3.41 -0.88
N VAL A 55 5.02 4.58 -0.52
CA VAL A 55 5.76 5.43 -1.44
C VAL A 55 7.06 5.81 -0.77
N PHE A 56 8.19 5.48 -1.38
CA PHE A 56 9.50 5.84 -0.86
C PHE A 56 10.37 6.44 -1.95
N LEU A 57 11.31 7.29 -1.54
CA LEU A 57 12.30 7.87 -2.42
C LEU A 57 13.42 6.85 -2.63
N PHE A 58 13.71 6.55 -3.89
CA PHE A 58 14.83 5.72 -4.30
C PHE A 58 15.86 6.60 -5.01
N ASP A 59 17.09 6.59 -4.51
CA ASP A 59 18.22 7.24 -5.17
C ASP A 59 18.99 6.20 -5.98
N GLN A 60 18.98 6.34 -7.31
CA GLN A 60 19.61 5.41 -8.23
C GLN A 60 21.14 5.37 -8.08
N ASN A 61 21.74 6.42 -7.50
CA ASN A 61 23.17 6.47 -7.23
C ASN A 61 23.53 5.94 -5.84
N TYR A 62 22.54 5.50 -5.05
CA TYR A 62 22.82 4.96 -3.72
C TYR A 62 23.55 3.62 -3.84
N ASP A 63 24.83 3.64 -3.50
CA ASP A 63 25.67 2.45 -3.46
C ASP A 63 25.47 1.72 -2.12
N ILE A 64 24.56 0.74 -2.14
CA ILE A 64 24.27 -0.14 -1.01
C ILE A 64 25.52 -0.90 -0.51
N TYR A 65 26.46 -1.24 -1.38
CA TYR A 65 27.66 -1.98 -0.99
C TYR A 65 28.63 -1.11 -0.20
N LYS A 66 28.61 0.20 -0.45
CA LYS A 66 29.46 1.17 0.24
C LYS A 66 28.83 1.72 1.51
N HIS A 67 27.51 1.92 1.52
CA HIS A 67 26.81 2.63 2.58
C HIS A 67 25.95 1.71 3.47
N GLY A 68 25.81 0.44 3.10
CA GLY A 68 24.88 -0.48 3.76
C GLY A 68 23.44 -0.25 3.31
N TRP A 69 22.50 -1.01 3.89
CA TRP A 69 21.08 -0.83 3.63
C TRP A 69 20.50 0.14 4.66
N GLU A 70 20.18 1.36 4.24
CA GLU A 70 19.36 2.28 5.02
C GLU A 70 17.89 2.15 4.62
N GLU A 71 17.00 2.02 5.61
CA GLU A 71 15.57 2.01 5.34
C GLU A 71 15.13 3.38 4.79
N PRO A 72 14.60 3.44 3.56
CA PRO A 72 14.21 4.71 2.98
C PRO A 72 13.00 5.27 3.72
N LYS A 73 12.85 6.59 3.72
CA LYS A 73 11.65 7.24 4.26
C LYS A 73 10.41 6.79 3.47
N VAL A 74 9.50 6.10 4.15
CA VAL A 74 8.25 5.58 3.57
C VAL A 74 7.06 6.47 3.93
N TYR A 75 6.24 6.78 2.92
CA TYR A 75 4.94 7.42 3.04
C TYR A 75 3.84 6.38 2.83
N TYR A 76 2.89 6.30 3.77
CA TYR A 76 1.84 5.29 3.77
C TYR A 76 0.50 5.87 3.31
N PHE A 77 -0.24 5.12 2.51
CA PHE A 77 -1.61 5.43 2.12
C PHE A 77 -2.48 4.18 2.26
N ASN A 78 -3.74 4.32 2.67
CA ASN A 78 -4.67 3.19 2.72
C ASN A 78 -5.15 2.76 1.32
N HIS A 79 -5.95 1.69 1.22
CA HIS A 79 -6.52 1.21 -0.07
C HIS A 79 -7.29 2.28 -0.87
N LEU A 80 -7.80 3.33 -0.23
CA LEU A 80 -8.48 4.46 -0.88
C LEU A 80 -7.51 5.57 -1.33
N GLY A 81 -6.21 5.41 -1.14
CA GLY A 81 -5.20 6.42 -1.43
C GLY A 81 -5.15 7.58 -0.45
N LYS A 82 -5.78 7.47 0.73
CA LYS A 82 -5.68 8.48 1.79
C LYS A 82 -4.41 8.27 2.61
N ALA A 83 -3.66 9.33 2.84
CA ALA A 83 -2.43 9.29 3.63
C ALA A 83 -2.70 8.84 5.07
N VAL A 84 -1.83 7.99 5.60
CA VAL A 84 -1.87 7.48 6.98
C VAL A 84 -0.48 7.57 7.61
N LYS A 85 -0.42 7.60 8.94
CA LYS A 85 0.86 7.77 9.67
C LYS A 85 1.75 6.53 9.63
N THR A 86 1.15 5.35 9.57
CA THR A 86 1.82 4.05 9.61
C THR A 86 1.16 3.07 8.67
N ALA A 87 1.86 2.01 8.29
CA ALA A 87 1.29 0.91 7.52
C ALA A 87 0.01 0.38 8.19
N PRO A 88 -1.13 0.34 7.49
CA PRO A 88 -2.41 -0.08 8.07
C PRO A 88 -2.54 -1.62 8.17
N PHE A 89 -1.46 -2.33 8.49
CA PHE A 89 -1.35 -3.79 8.48
C PHE A 89 -2.50 -4.47 9.25
N ASN A 90 -2.72 -4.09 10.52
CA ASN A 90 -3.78 -4.67 11.34
C ASN A 90 -5.19 -4.44 10.77
N LYS A 91 -5.41 -3.31 10.08
CA LYS A 91 -6.71 -3.04 9.42
C LYS A 91 -6.87 -3.91 8.17
N ALA A 92 -5.79 -4.06 7.40
CA ALA A 92 -5.77 -4.90 6.21
C ALA A 92 -6.00 -6.38 6.55
N VAL A 93 -5.36 -6.90 7.61
CA VAL A 93 -5.57 -8.28 8.10
C VAL A 93 -7.03 -8.51 8.50
N LYS A 94 -7.63 -7.57 9.24
CA LYS A 94 -9.05 -7.67 9.63
C LYS A 94 -9.97 -7.66 8.42
N ALA A 95 -9.69 -6.83 7.42
CA ALA A 95 -10.45 -6.78 6.18
C ALA A 95 -10.33 -8.11 5.40
N PHE A 96 -9.13 -8.67 5.30
CA PHE A 96 -8.88 -9.95 4.64
C PHE A 96 -9.60 -11.11 5.34
N GLN A 97 -9.55 -11.16 6.68
CA GLN A 97 -10.25 -12.15 7.46
C GLN A 97 -11.77 -12.08 7.24
N LYS A 98 -12.33 -10.86 7.19
CA LYS A 98 -13.75 -10.65 6.91
C LYS A 98 -14.13 -11.07 5.49
N SER A 99 -13.30 -10.79 4.49
CA SER A 99 -13.57 -11.18 3.10
C SER A 99 -13.38 -12.68 2.85
N SER A 100 -12.50 -13.33 3.63
CA SER A 100 -12.21 -14.76 3.53
C SER A 100 -13.21 -15.63 4.27
N GLN A 101 -14.06 -15.04 5.13
CA GLN A 101 -15.18 -15.77 5.69
C GLN A 101 -16.20 -16.08 4.58
N PRO A 102 -16.64 -17.34 4.41
CA PRO A 102 -17.76 -17.62 3.53
C PRO A 102 -18.92 -16.75 3.99
N SER A 103 -19.48 -15.96 3.08
CA SER A 103 -20.68 -15.19 3.36
C SER A 103 -21.70 -16.16 3.94
N SER A 104 -22.06 -16.01 5.21
CA SER A 104 -23.21 -16.72 5.76
C SER A 104 -24.42 -16.24 4.98
N GLN A 105 -24.78 -16.97 3.93
CA GLN A 105 -26.02 -16.76 3.19
C GLN A 105 -27.17 -16.83 4.20
N ALA A 106 -27.78 -15.66 4.41
CA ALA A 106 -29.20 -15.45 4.64
C ALA A 106 -29.96 -16.55 5.42
N GLY A 107 -29.78 -16.57 6.73
CA GLY A 107 -30.77 -17.17 7.62
C GLY A 107 -31.88 -16.16 7.92
N GLY A 108 -33.03 -16.31 7.28
CA GLY A 108 -34.31 -15.81 7.79
C GLY A 108 -34.86 -14.55 7.14
N CYS A 109 -35.37 -14.66 5.92
CA CYS A 109 -36.46 -13.78 5.47
C CYS A 109 -37.55 -14.66 4.84
N CYS A 110 -38.50 -15.12 5.67
CA CYS A 110 -39.88 -15.45 5.30
C CYS A 110 -40.69 -15.51 6.60
N GLY A 111 -41.75 -14.69 6.63
CA GLY A 111 -42.43 -14.27 7.83
C GLY A 111 -43.30 -15.30 8.54
N GLN A 112 -43.78 -14.84 9.68
CA GLN A 112 -44.88 -15.39 10.46
C GLN A 112 -46.05 -15.80 9.55
N ALA A 113 -46.52 -17.03 9.73
CA ALA A 113 -47.91 -17.39 9.43
C ALA A 113 -48.47 -18.02 10.69
N THR A 114 -49.17 -17.21 11.48
CA THR A 114 -50.12 -17.68 12.49
C THR A 114 -51.31 -18.30 11.77
N GLY A 115 -51.58 -19.57 12.05
CA GLY A 115 -52.81 -20.28 11.71
C GLY A 115 -53.12 -21.28 12.80
#